data_AF-A0A1A7NMW7-F1
#
_entry.id   AF-A0A1A7NMW7-F1
#
_cell.length_a   1.000
_cell.length_b   1.000
_cell.length_c   1.000
_cell.angle_alpha   90.00
_cell.angle_beta   90.00
_cell.angle_gamma   90.00
#
_symmetry.space_group_name_H-M   'P 1'
#
loop_
_entity.id
_entity.type
_entity.pdbx_description
1 polymer ?
#
loop_
_entity_poly.entity_id
_entity_poly.type
_entity_poly.pdbx_seq_one_letter_code
_entity_poly.pdbx_strand_id
1 'polypeptide(L)'
;MPKIELSSKWSCDGRELKPKFGSSNGTWIYDGKEIKPKFGSSNDAWTFNGKELKPKFGSSNDAWIVSGNTLKPKYGSSYNSTYDLNGQPILVAFGQAILKLW
;
A
#
# COMPACT_ATOMS: atom_id res chain seq x y z
N MET A 1 3.30 15.61 9.76
CA MET A 1 3.16 14.57 8.71
C MET A 1 2.73 13.28 9.41
N PRO A 2 1.57 12.70 9.10
CA PRO A 2 1.19 11.39 9.64
C PRO A 2 2.23 10.33 9.29
N LYS A 3 2.44 9.37 10.19
CA LYS A 3 3.38 8.26 9.98
C LYS A 3 2.64 7.02 9.48
N ILE A 4 3.30 6.27 8.61
CA ILE A 4 2.93 4.90 8.33
C ILE A 4 3.33 4.04 9.53
N GLU A 5 2.39 3.29 10.05
CA GLU A 5 2.56 2.41 11.19
C GLU A 5 1.80 1.11 10.96
N LEU A 6 2.47 -0.02 11.20
CA LEU A 6 1.83 -1.32 11.11
C LEU A 6 0.87 -1.50 12.29
N SER A 7 -0.43 -1.59 11.99
CA SER A 7 -1.44 -1.90 13.00
C SER A 7 -1.15 -3.23 13.70
N SER A 8 -1.42 -3.29 15.01
CA SER A 8 -1.23 -4.49 15.82
C SER A 8 -2.01 -5.70 15.31
N LYS A 9 -3.12 -5.48 14.58
CA LYS A 9 -3.96 -6.52 13.98
C LYS A 9 -3.37 -7.14 12.70
N TRP A 10 -2.31 -6.55 12.15
CA TRP A 10 -1.69 -6.96 10.91
C TRP A 10 -0.23 -7.36 11.12
N SER A 11 0.26 -8.27 10.28
CA SER A 11 1.68 -8.63 10.19
C SER A 11 2.16 -8.37 8.77
N CYS A 12 3.38 -7.84 8.64
CA CYS A 12 4.04 -7.62 7.37
C CYS A 12 5.50 -8.05 7.44
N ASP A 13 5.94 -8.91 6.53
CA ASP A 13 7.34 -9.34 6.40
C ASP A 13 8.10 -8.62 5.27
N GLY A 14 7.45 -7.66 4.62
CA GLY A 14 7.97 -6.91 3.47
C GLY A 14 7.56 -7.48 2.12
N ARG A 15 7.09 -8.73 2.05
CA ARG A 15 6.55 -9.39 0.84
C ARG A 15 5.10 -9.80 0.99
N GLU A 16 4.61 -9.99 2.20
CA GLU A 16 3.23 -10.36 2.52
C GLU A 16 2.70 -9.49 3.66
N LEU A 17 1.52 -8.89 3.45
CA LEU A 17 0.71 -8.21 4.46
C LEU A 17 -0.54 -9.03 4.72
N LYS A 18 -0.75 -9.49 5.97
CA LYS A 18 -1.91 -10.32 6.33
C LYS A 18 -2.48 -9.97 7.70
N PRO A 19 -3.79 -10.22 7.92
CA PRO A 19 -4.37 -10.12 9.25
C PRO A 19 -3.77 -11.21 10.15
N LYS A 20 -3.49 -10.87 11.42
CA LYS A 20 -3.01 -11.82 12.42
C LYS A 20 -4.12 -12.73 12.95
N PHE A 21 -5.36 -12.30 12.85
CA PHE A 21 -6.54 -12.97 13.37
C PHE A 21 -7.63 -13.05 12.30
N GLY A 22 -8.41 -14.13 12.30
CA GLY A 22 -9.51 -14.34 11.35
C GLY A 22 -9.04 -14.86 9.99
N SER A 23 -9.83 -14.56 8.95
CA SER A 23 -9.61 -15.10 7.59
C SER A 23 -8.40 -14.49 6.90
N SER A 24 -7.59 -15.32 6.25
CA SER A 24 -6.44 -14.90 5.44
C SER A 24 -6.84 -14.29 4.08
N ASN A 25 -8.12 -14.20 3.73
CA ASN A 25 -8.57 -13.69 2.43
C ASN A 25 -8.18 -12.22 2.20
N GLY A 26 -7.92 -11.45 3.25
CA GLY A 26 -7.40 -10.08 3.18
C GLY A 26 -5.88 -9.97 2.99
N THR A 27 -5.20 -11.05 2.58
CA THR A 27 -3.74 -11.06 2.42
C THR A 27 -3.32 -10.42 1.09
N TRP A 28 -2.34 -9.52 1.15
CA TRP A 28 -1.72 -8.88 0.00
C TRP A 28 -0.26 -9.28 -0.11
N ILE A 29 0.22 -9.46 -1.34
CA ILE A 29 1.62 -9.81 -1.62
C ILE A 29 2.28 -8.76 -2.50
N TYR A 30 3.59 -8.58 -2.34
CA TYR A 30 4.45 -7.75 -3.16
C TYR A 30 5.63 -8.56 -3.69
N ASP A 31 5.73 -8.66 -5.01
CA ASP A 31 6.76 -9.45 -5.69
C ASP A 31 8.00 -8.64 -6.14
N GLY A 32 8.08 -7.36 -5.74
CA GLY A 32 9.10 -6.43 -6.20
C GLY A 32 8.65 -5.52 -7.34
N LYS A 33 7.54 -5.84 -8.01
CA LYS A 33 6.96 -5.03 -9.10
C LYS A 33 5.47 -4.80 -8.95
N GLU A 34 4.75 -5.76 -8.39
CA GLU A 34 3.29 -5.77 -8.31
C GLU A 34 2.82 -6.08 -6.89
N ILE A 35 1.85 -5.30 -6.42
CA ILE A 35 1.11 -5.53 -5.18
C ILE A 35 -0.27 -6.07 -5.56
N LYS A 36 -0.67 -7.23 -5.05
CA LYS A 36 -1.96 -7.84 -5.42
C LYS A 36 -2.56 -8.69 -4.29
N PRO A 37 -3.89 -8.94 -4.30
CA PRO A 37 -4.48 -9.92 -3.41
C PRO A 37 -3.83 -11.29 -3.62
N LYS A 38 -3.50 -11.98 -2.52
CA LYS A 38 -2.99 -13.36 -2.57
C LYS A 38 -4.07 -14.34 -3.01
N PHE A 39 -5.32 -14.04 -2.66
CA PHE A 39 -6.49 -14.85 -2.95
C PHE A 39 -7.52 -14.02 -3.71
N GLY A 40 -8.22 -14.63 -4.66
CA GLY A 40 -9.26 -13.97 -5.45
C GLY A 40 -8.74 -13.26 -6.72
N SER A 41 -9.52 -12.29 -7.20
CA SER A 41 -9.29 -11.62 -8.49
C SER A 41 -8.08 -10.69 -8.48
N SER A 42 -7.27 -10.74 -9.53
CA SER A 42 -6.09 -9.88 -9.70
C SER A 42 -6.43 -8.46 -10.18
N ASN A 43 -7.70 -8.14 -10.44
CA ASN A 43 -8.08 -6.84 -11.00
C ASN A 43 -7.79 -5.67 -10.05
N ASP A 44 -7.67 -5.94 -8.75
CA ASP A 44 -7.27 -4.96 -7.73
C ASP A 44 -5.76 -4.81 -7.61
N ALA A 45 -4.96 -5.36 -8.53
CA ALA A 45 -3.51 -5.27 -8.49
C ALA A 45 -3.01 -3.84 -8.74
N TRP A 46 -1.90 -3.50 -8.10
CA TRP A 46 -1.18 -2.25 -8.23
C TRP A 46 0.24 -2.53 -8.70
N THR A 47 0.79 -1.62 -9.51
CA THR A 47 2.20 -1.66 -9.91
C THR A 47 3.00 -0.67 -9.11
N PHE A 48 4.21 -1.07 -8.71
CA PHE A 48 5.17 -0.22 -8.03
C PHE A 48 6.55 -0.35 -8.70
N ASN A 49 7.08 0.78 -9.14
CA ASN A 49 8.39 0.83 -9.82
C ASN A 49 9.51 1.44 -8.95
N GLY A 50 9.31 1.51 -7.64
CA GLY A 50 10.22 2.17 -6.70
C GLY A 50 9.96 3.67 -6.51
N LYS A 51 9.18 4.30 -7.40
CA LYS A 51 8.85 5.73 -7.33
C LYS A 51 7.35 6.02 -7.39
N GLU A 52 6.60 5.26 -8.17
CA GLU A 52 5.17 5.47 -8.40
C GLU A 52 4.42 4.16 -8.16
N LEU A 53 3.35 4.27 -7.38
CA LEU A 53 2.41 3.22 -7.02
C LEU A 53 1.05 3.58 -7.64
N LYS A 54 0.53 2.73 -8.52
CA LYS A 54 -0.74 2.97 -9.24
C LYS A 54 -1.50 1.68 -9.58
N PRO A 55 -2.82 1.73 -9.78
CA PRO A 55 -3.60 0.60 -10.26
C PRO A 55 -3.02 0.05 -11.55
N LYS A 56 -2.94 -1.28 -11.63
CA LYS A 56 -2.50 -1.99 -12.83
C LYS A 56 -3.58 -1.97 -13.91
N PHE A 57 -4.84 -2.00 -13.49
CA PHE A 57 -5.99 -2.10 -14.37
C PHE A 57 -6.88 -0.86 -14.26
N GLY A 58 -7.47 -0.47 -15.39
CA GLY A 58 -8.33 0.70 -15.50
C GLY A 58 -7.58 2.04 -15.56
N SER A 59 -8.32 3.09 -15.88
CA SER A 59 -7.86 4.49 -15.75
C SER A 59 -8.33 5.02 -14.41
N SER A 60 -7.39 5.23 -13.47
CA SER A 60 -7.67 5.84 -12.18
C SER A 60 -6.70 6.98 -11.89
N ASN A 61 -7.20 8.02 -11.24
CA ASN A 61 -6.39 9.09 -10.64
C ASN A 61 -5.86 8.71 -9.26
N ASP A 62 -6.04 7.46 -8.82
CA ASP A 62 -5.48 6.95 -7.57
C ASP A 62 -4.05 6.51 -7.81
N ALA A 63 -3.13 7.46 -7.92
CA ALA A 63 -1.70 7.17 -7.98
C ALA A 63 -0.98 7.86 -6.84
N TRP A 64 0.09 7.25 -6.37
CA TRP A 64 0.89 7.73 -5.25
C TRP A 64 2.37 7.75 -5.64
N ILE A 65 3.07 8.77 -5.17
CA ILE A 65 4.50 8.96 -5.39
C ILE A 65 5.24 8.69 -4.09
N VAL A 66 6.25 7.83 -4.19
CA VAL A 66 7.28 7.62 -3.19
C VAL A 66 8.46 8.52 -3.53
N SER A 67 8.86 9.38 -2.58
CA SER A 67 10.01 10.26 -2.72
C SER A 67 10.79 10.28 -1.42
N GLY A 68 11.99 9.70 -1.43
CA GLY A 68 12.75 9.47 -0.20
C GLY A 68 11.92 8.65 0.80
N ASN A 69 11.73 9.19 1.99
CA ASN A 69 10.94 8.55 3.05
C ASN A 69 9.47 8.99 3.07
N THR A 70 8.96 9.57 1.97
CA THR A 70 7.59 10.11 1.93
C THR A 70 6.73 9.40 0.89
N LEU A 71 5.44 9.27 1.20
CA LEU A 71 4.40 8.77 0.29
C LEU A 71 3.30 9.83 0.18
N LYS A 72 2.95 10.25 -1.03
CA LYS A 72 1.90 11.26 -1.26
C LYS A 72 1.07 10.97 -2.50
N PRO A 73 -0.20 11.41 -2.57
CA PRO A 73 -0.98 11.31 -3.79
C PRO A 73 -0.28 12.05 -4.93
N LYS A 74 -0.29 11.45 -6.11
CA LYS A 74 0.18 12.05 -7.35
C LYS A 74 -0.81 13.09 -7.86
N TYR A 75 -2.11 12.82 -7.69
CA TYR A 75 -3.20 13.65 -8.14
C TYR A 75 -4.05 14.09 -6.94
N GLY A 76 -4.51 15.35 -6.97
CA GLY A 76 -5.28 15.95 -5.88
C GLY A 76 -4.42 16.34 -4.68
N SER A 77 -4.48 17.60 -4.28
CA SER A 77 -3.78 18.10 -3.08
C SER A 77 -4.76 18.18 -1.92
N SER A 78 -4.69 17.24 -0.97
CA SER A 78 -5.02 17.61 0.40
C SER A 78 -3.75 17.57 1.21
N TYR A 79 -3.49 18.68 1.90
CA TYR A 79 -2.29 18.98 2.70
C TYR A 79 -1.99 17.92 3.78
N ASN A 80 -2.97 17.03 4.05
CA ASN A 80 -2.92 15.95 5.02
C ASN A 80 -2.65 14.55 4.44
N SER A 81 -2.42 14.42 3.13
CA SER A 81 -2.24 13.10 2.49
C SER A 81 -0.79 12.67 2.32
N THR A 82 0.18 13.48 2.74
CA THR A 82 1.59 13.06 2.71
C THR A 82 1.90 12.29 3.98
N TYR A 83 2.45 11.09 3.84
CA TYR A 83 2.85 10.23 4.94
C TYR A 83 4.37 10.11 5.01
N ASP A 84 4.88 10.00 6.23
CA ASP A 84 6.22 9.52 6.53
C ASP A 84 6.20 7.99 6.47
N LEU A 85 7.02 7.37 5.62
CA LEU A 85 7.14 5.92 5.54
C LEU A 85 7.67 5.30 6.83
N ASN A 86 8.39 6.07 7.67
CA ASN A 86 8.82 5.64 9.00
C ASN A 86 9.58 4.28 8.99
N GLY A 87 10.35 4.03 7.93
CA GLY A 87 11.08 2.78 7.71
C GLY A 87 10.20 1.54 7.44
N GLN A 88 8.89 1.71 7.29
CA GLN A 88 7.96 0.62 7.03
C GLN A 88 8.04 0.14 5.57
N PRO A 89 7.81 -1.16 5.32
CA PRO A 89 7.69 -1.68 3.96
C PRO A 89 6.56 -1.02 3.17
N ILE A 90 6.70 -0.96 1.84
CA ILE A 90 5.68 -0.37 0.95
C ILE A 90 4.31 -1.03 1.10
N LEU A 91 4.26 -2.32 1.44
CA LEU A 91 3.01 -3.03 1.72
C LEU A 91 2.26 -2.46 2.93
N VAL A 92 2.97 -2.04 3.98
CA VAL A 92 2.33 -1.40 5.14
C VAL A 92 1.76 -0.04 4.75
N ALA A 93 2.53 0.73 3.98
CA ALA A 93 2.08 2.02 3.47
C ALA A 93 0.86 1.88 2.55
N PHE A 94 0.84 0.84 1.70
CA PHE A 94 -0.32 0.48 0.88
C PHE A 94 -1.54 0.11 1.73
N GLY A 95 -1.36 -0.72 2.76
CA GLY A 95 -2.43 -1.12 3.68
C GLY A 95 -3.08 0.06 4.41
N GLN A 96 -2.28 1.00 4.90
CA GLN A 96 -2.78 2.16 5.63
C GLN A 96 -3.33 3.24 4.70
N ALA A 97 -2.54 3.71 3.73
CA ALA A 97 -2.88 4.91 2.97
C ALA A 97 -3.88 4.64 1.83
N ILE A 98 -3.83 3.45 1.22
CA ILE A 98 -4.61 3.12 0.01
C ILE A 98 -5.80 2.24 0.36
N LEU A 99 -5.56 1.13 1.07
CA LEU A 99 -6.65 0.23 1.48
C LEU A 99 -7.42 0.71 2.71
N LYS A 100 -6.89 1.66 3.48
CA LYS A 100 -7.51 2.21 4.70
C LYS A 100 -7.92 1.11 5.70
N LEU A 101 -7.01 0.17 5.95
CA LEU A 101 -7.29 -1.00 6.78
C LEU A 101 -7.37 -0.71 8.29
N TRP A 102 -6.91 0.46 8.73
CA TRP A 102 -6.99 0.97 10.10
C TRP A 102 -6.90 2.49 10.14
#